data_AF-A0A1E7HM37-F1
#
_entry.id   AF-A0A1E7HM37-F1
#
_cell.length_a   1.000
_cell.length_b   1.000
_cell.length_c   1.000
_cell.angle_alpha   90.00
_cell.angle_beta   90.00
_cell.angle_gamma   90.00
#
_symmetry.space_group_name_H-M   'P 1'
#
loop_
_entity.id
_entity.type
_entity.pdbx_description
1 polymer ?
#
loop_
_entity_poly.entity_id
_entity_poly.type
_entity_poly.pdbx_seq_one_letter_code
_entity_poly.pdbx_strand_id
1 'polypeptide(L)' 'MAPQPKLLDQLSAALRVRRYSRRTEATYCQWVKRYIFFHQVRHPAEMAEPEINAFLTHLAV' A
#
# COMPACT_ATOMS: atom_id res chain seq x y z
N MET A 1 5.31 18.73 18.21
CA MET A 1 4.43 18.05 17.22
C MET A 1 4.98 16.67 16.96
N ALA A 2 4.18 15.61 17.10
CA ALA A 2 4.60 14.28 16.67
C ALA A 2 4.75 14.27 15.13
N PRO A 3 5.76 13.58 14.57
CA PRO A 3 5.90 13.45 13.13
C PRO A 3 4.68 12.74 12.53
N GLN A 4 4.27 13.15 11.33
CA GLN A 4 3.20 12.48 10.59
C GLN A 4 3.61 11.01 10.35
N PRO A 5 2.76 10.02 10.70
CA PRO A 5 3.10 8.61 10.50
C PRO A 5 3.27 8.31 9.02
N LYS A 6 4.24 7.46 8.66
CA LYS A 6 4.44 7.06 7.26
C LYS A 6 3.22 6.28 6.77
N LEU A 7 3.00 6.27 5.45
CA LEU A 7 1.87 5.58 4.84
C LEU A 7 1.70 4.12 5.31
N LEU A 8 2.80 3.37 5.40
CA LEU A 8 2.75 1.97 5.84
C LEU A 8 2.43 1.84 7.34
N ASP A 9 2.84 2.81 8.15
CA ASP A 9 2.49 2.83 9.58
C ASP A 9 0.99 3.10 9.75
N GLN A 10 0.43 4.01 8.95
CA GLN A 10 -1.01 4.27 8.90
C GLN A 10 -1.81 3.03 8.47
N LEU A 11 -1.35 2.33 7.42
CA LEU A 11 -1.97 1.10 6.94
C LEU A 11 -1.94 0.00 8.02
N SER A 12 -0.77 -0.24 8.63
CA SER A 12 -0.61 -1.21 9.71
C SER A 12 -1.53 -0.91 10.90
N ALA A 13 -1.63 0.35 11.32
CA ALA A 13 -2.54 0.76 12.39
C ALA A 13 -4.01 0.48 12.03
N ALA A 14 -4.44 0.82 10.81
CA ALA A 14 -5.79 0.57 10.34
C ALA A 14 -6.13 -0.93 10.28
N LEU A 15 -5.18 -1.78 9.85
CA LEU A 15 -5.37 -3.23 9.80
C LEU A 15 -5.47 -3.86 11.20
N ARG A 16 -4.70 -3.35 12.17
CA ARG A 16 -4.77 -3.80 13.58
C ARG A 16 -6.10 -3.46 14.23
N VAL A 17 -6.65 -2.26 13.98
CA VAL A 17 -7.98 -1.87 14.46
C VAL A 17 -9.06 -2.81 13.92
N ARG A 18 -8.91 -3.27 12.66
CA ARG A 18 -9.79 -4.24 12.02
C ARG A 18 -9.52 -5.70 12.44
N ARG A 19 -8.63 -5.94 13.41
CA ARG A 19 -8.26 -7.27 13.94
C ARG A 19 -7.76 -8.24 12.86
N TYR A 20 -7.14 -7.73 11.80
CA TYR A 20 -6.44 -8.59 10.84
C TYR A 20 -5.25 -9.28 11.51
N SER A 21 -4.94 -10.50 11.04
CA SER A 21 -3.76 -11.22 11.50
C SER A 21 -2.48 -10.45 11.13
N ARG A 22 -1.40 -10.64 11.92
CA ARG A 22 -0.07 -10.09 11.59
C ARG A 22 0.43 -10.55 10.21
N ARG A 23 0.04 -11.76 9.79
CA ARG A 23 0.36 -12.28 8.46
C ARG A 23 -0.32 -11.44 7.37
N THR A 24 -1.61 -11.15 7.53
CA THR A 24 -2.37 -10.31 6.60
C THR A 24 -1.82 -8.88 6.56
N GLU A 25 -1.46 -8.32 7.72
CA GLU A 25 -0.78 -7.01 7.82
C GLU A 25 0.49 -6.98 6.95
N ALA A 26 1.37 -7.97 7.12
CA ALA A 26 2.61 -8.07 6.36
C ALA A 26 2.36 -8.21 4.84
N THR A 27 1.41 -9.07 4.44
CA THR A 27 1.04 -9.25 3.04
C THR A 27 0.53 -7.96 2.41
N TYR A 28 -0.35 -7.23 3.11
CA TYR A 28 -0.92 -5.99 2.59
C TYR A 28 0.14 -4.90 2.47
N CYS A 29 1.00 -4.74 3.48
CA CYS A 29 2.14 -3.83 3.42
C CYS A 29 3.10 -4.17 2.26
N GLN A 30 3.30 -5.45 1.97
CA GLN A 30 4.15 -5.88 0.85
C GLN A 30 3.52 -5.55 -0.51
N TRP A 31 2.22 -5.75 -0.68
CA TRP A 31 1.51 -5.36 -1.91
C TRP A 31 1.53 -3.85 -2.13
N VAL A 32 1.28 -3.06 -1.08
CA VAL A 32 1.34 -1.59 -1.16
C VAL A 32 2.75 -1.11 -1.50
N LYS A 33 3.80 -1.71 -0.92
CA LYS A 33 5.18 -1.42 -1.32
C LYS A 33 5.40 -1.70 -2.81
N ARG A 34 5.02 -2.89 -3.29
CA ARG A 34 5.19 -3.27 -4.72
C ARG A 34 4.48 -2.29 -5.66
N TYR A 35 3.26 -1.89 -5.32
CA TYR A 35 2.49 -0.90 -6.08
C TYR A 35 3.20 0.45 -6.15
N ILE A 36 3.68 0.96 -5.01
CA ILE A 36 4.38 2.26 -4.94
C ILE A 36 5.71 2.22 -5.69
N PHE A 37 6.49 1.14 -5.57
CA PHE A 37 7.76 1.01 -6.28
C PHE A 37 7.58 0.88 -7.80
N PHE A 38 6.55 0.19 -8.26
CA PHE A 38 6.20 0.12 -9.68
C PHE A 38 5.93 1.52 -10.26
N HIS A 39 5.25 2.38 -9.49
CA HIS A 39 4.94 3.77 -9.86
C HIS A 39 6.00 4.78 -9.41
N GLN A 40 7.27 4.38 -9.32
CA GLN A 40 8.40 5.27 -9.03
C GLN A 40 8.26 6.10 -7.74
N VAL A 41 7.72 5.49 -6.68
CA VAL A 41 7.55 6.11 -5.35
C VAL A 41 6.54 7.27 -5.34
N ARG A 42 5.59 7.27 -6.26
CA ARG A 42 4.44 8.19 -6.25
C ARG A 42 3.48 7.86 -5.10
N HIS A 43 2.89 8.89 -4.49
CA HIS A 43 1.97 8.69 -3.37
C HIS A 43 0.61 8.15 -3.86
N PRO A 44 0.04 7.08 -3.27
CA PRO A 44 -1.21 6.48 -3.76
C PRO A 44 -2.43 7.40 -3.78
N ALA A 45 -2.46 8.45 -2.98
CA ALA A 45 -3.54 9.45 -3.04
C ALA A 45 -3.55 10.26 -4.34
N GLU A 46 -2.45 10.27 -5.10
CA GLU A 46 -2.33 10.94 -6.38
C GLU A 46 -2.61 9.98 -7.55
N MET A 47 -2.86 8.71 -7.27
CA MET A 47 -3.00 7.64 -8.25
C MET A 47 -4.44 7.12 -8.24
N ALA A 48 -4.97 6.83 -9.41
CA ALA A 48 -6.35 6.41 -9.58
C ALA A 48 -6.42 5.13 -10.42
N GLU A 49 -7.58 4.92 -11.05
CA GLU A 49 -7.85 3.75 -11.88
C GLU A 49 -6.77 3.44 -12.94
N PRO A 50 -6.15 4.42 -13.65
CA PRO A 50 -5.13 4.12 -14.65
C PRO A 50 -3.90 3.39 -14.06
N GLU A 51 -3.41 3.87 -12.91
CA GLU A 51 -2.26 3.28 -12.23
C GLU A 51 -2.56 1.91 -11.64
N ILE A 52 -3.80 1.70 -11.19
CA ILE A 52 -4.29 0.39 -10.73
C ILE A 52 -4.28 -0.60 -11.90
N ASN A 53 -4.88 -0.23 -13.04
CA ASN A 53 -4.96 -1.08 -14.21
C ASN A 53 -3.57 -1.43 -14.77
N ALA A 54 -2.65 -0.45 -14.82
CA ALA A 54 -1.28 -0.67 -15.25
C ALA A 54 -0.56 -1.67 -14.34
N PHE A 55 -0.71 -1.54 -13.02
CA PHE A 55 -0.11 -2.47 -12.07
C PHE A 55 -0.71 -3.88 -12.17
N LEU A 56 -2.03 -4.00 -12.26
CA LEU A 56 -2.69 -5.31 -12.41
C LEU A 56 -2.30 -6.00 -13.73
N THR A 57 -2.19 -5.24 -14.82
CA THR A 57 -1.69 -5.75 -16.11
C THR A 57 -0.27 -6.27 -15.97
N HIS A 58 0.62 -5.54 -15.29
CA HIS A 58 2.00 -5.98 -15.05
C HIS A 58 2.08 -7.27 -14.22
N LEU A 59 1.13 -7.54 -13.33
CA LEU A 59 1.09 -8.78 -12.54
C LEU A 59 0.58 -10.00 -13.32
N ALA A 60 -0.11 -9.77 -14.44
CA ALA A 60 -0.77 -10.83 -15.22
C ALA A 60 0.13 -11.43 -16.33
N VAL A 61 1.33 -10.90 -16.51
CA VAL A 61 2.37 -11.36 -17.45
C VAL A 61 3.51 -12.03 -16.70
#